data_AF-A0A1F2QDX6-F1
#
_entry.id   AF-A0A1F2QDX6-F1
#
_cell.length_a   1.000
_cell.length_b   1.000
_cell.length_c   1.000
_cell.angle_alpha   90.00
_cell.angle_beta   90.00
_cell.angle_gamma   90.00
#
_symmetry.space_group_name_H-M   'P 1'
#
loop_
_entity.id
_entity.type
_entity.pdbx_description
1 polymer ?
#
loop_
_entity_poly.entity_id
_entity_poly.type
_entity_poly.pdbx_seq_one_letter_code
_entity_poly.pdbx_strand_id
1 'polypeptide(L)'
;MRKVRLLLAACMAWSGVGLAGEVSVGGVHFVFLELDPGSPAGAAPVYRKVADPERLARMGRWLENDSARWAADVYRRARTIAAARGLARNQPVEYFIALVPDGNNGAVGFRLRTGQVIETHPRTAYIQLGPEEWRFTTTLLHETGHVALAMLAGGREVPKREIAAIPHTVAALTDRGTAFDEGFATHLETLVAHVSTAPEVRQRYRHDQFLFGPGAQMRGEYYQHSSDLLTFAQTTARYAEVRDNNFAFASAFKGPDYLRVQMEKARDFATLRDADQLLQSEGFYASFFFGFLVRGNGTPPPNQLRQRQDRVMAALAEMFANSTFTPEAPFLLEFLESYRRLYPEEAGEALDVFLDLTHGVFVSPEAASLWREHYLAALRLDLRQLGREIIDAARERWRTTAAREPKALYSRLGPQVRCEVAGRTVSLVGLGTDAPLSMDVNTAEEGIVRLISGITDAEVSSWLAARARVPFAGVEDFKTRAGLSERALGSLQF
;
A
#
# COMPACT_ATOMS: atom_id res chain seq x y z
N MET A 1 20.73 72.52 -12.35
CA MET A 1 19.52 71.77 -12.76
C MET A 1 19.90 70.31 -13.02
N ARG A 2 19.09 69.39 -12.47
CA ARG A 2 18.95 67.95 -12.77
C ARG A 2 20.08 66.95 -12.44
N LYS A 3 19.69 66.07 -11.53
CA LYS A 3 20.27 64.79 -11.05
C LYS A 3 20.58 63.83 -12.20
N VAL A 4 21.73 63.15 -12.14
CA VAL A 4 22.04 61.93 -12.90
C VAL A 4 21.93 60.74 -11.92
N ARG A 5 21.03 59.81 -12.23
CA ARG A 5 20.80 58.55 -11.48
C ARG A 5 21.55 57.40 -12.18
N LEU A 6 22.09 56.52 -11.36
CA LEU A 6 22.73 55.25 -11.69
C LEU A 6 21.89 54.37 -12.62
N LEU A 7 22.57 53.77 -13.61
CA LEU A 7 22.15 52.56 -14.32
C LEU A 7 22.54 51.34 -13.47
N LEU A 8 21.55 50.66 -12.91
CA LEU A 8 21.66 49.30 -12.38
C LEU A 8 20.97 48.39 -13.41
N ALA A 9 21.75 47.69 -14.21
CA ALA A 9 21.27 46.67 -15.12
C ALA A 9 21.01 45.38 -14.31
N ALA A 10 19.73 45.10 -14.07
CA ALA A 10 19.29 43.80 -13.57
C ALA A 10 19.18 42.83 -14.75
N CYS A 11 20.06 41.83 -14.80
CA CYS A 11 19.83 40.61 -15.57
C CYS A 11 18.70 39.82 -14.91
N MET A 12 17.45 40.06 -15.33
CA MET A 12 16.37 39.11 -15.13
C MET A 12 16.33 38.15 -16.31
N ALA A 13 16.78 36.92 -16.04
CA ALA A 13 16.53 35.77 -16.89
C ALA A 13 15.01 35.59 -17.05
N TRP A 14 14.56 35.61 -18.30
CA TRP A 14 13.22 35.20 -18.69
C TRP A 14 13.02 33.72 -18.39
N SER A 15 12.23 33.40 -17.37
CA SER A 15 11.65 32.06 -17.19
C SER A 15 10.31 31.99 -17.94
N GLY A 16 10.31 31.21 -19.02
CA GLY A 16 9.19 30.51 -19.64
C GLY A 16 7.80 31.14 -19.60
N VAL A 17 7.36 31.67 -20.75
CA VAL A 17 5.94 31.74 -21.08
C VAL A 17 5.45 30.29 -21.24
N GLY A 18 4.74 29.77 -20.24
CA GLY A 18 4.00 28.52 -20.37
C GLY A 18 2.88 28.69 -21.41
N LEU A 19 2.69 27.69 -22.26
CA LEU A 19 1.50 27.61 -23.12
C LEU A 19 0.25 27.69 -22.23
N ALA A 20 -0.72 28.51 -22.64
CA ALA A 20 -1.94 28.71 -21.89
C ALA A 20 -2.64 27.38 -21.61
N GLY A 21 -2.81 27.04 -20.33
CA GLY A 21 -3.59 25.89 -19.90
C GLY A 21 -2.82 24.68 -19.35
N GLU A 22 -1.51 24.79 -19.13
CA GLU A 22 -0.72 23.71 -18.50
C GLU A 22 -0.28 24.07 -17.08
N VAL A 23 -0.40 23.12 -16.16
CA VAL A 23 0.05 23.24 -14.77
C VAL A 23 1.30 22.39 -14.58
N SER A 24 2.41 22.98 -14.15
CA SER A 24 3.65 22.24 -13.93
C SER A 24 4.10 22.26 -12.47
N VAL A 25 4.46 21.09 -11.95
CA VAL A 25 5.05 20.93 -10.62
C VAL A 25 6.25 19.99 -10.75
N GLY A 26 7.41 20.41 -10.23
CA GLY A 26 8.62 19.58 -10.25
C GLY A 26 9.11 19.18 -11.65
N GLY A 27 8.76 19.96 -12.69
CA GLY A 27 9.08 19.65 -14.08
C GLY A 27 8.17 18.59 -14.72
N VAL A 28 7.07 18.21 -14.07
CA VAL A 28 6.01 17.36 -14.63
C VAL A 28 4.84 18.22 -15.07
N HIS A 29 4.28 17.94 -16.25
CA HIS A 29 3.12 18.64 -16.80
C HIS A 29 1.84 17.90 -16.41
N PHE A 30 1.02 18.50 -15.55
CA PHE A 30 -0.27 17.95 -15.15
C PHE A 30 -1.34 18.35 -16.16
N VAL A 31 -2.09 17.36 -16.65
CA VAL A 31 -3.20 17.56 -17.58
C VAL A 31 -4.49 17.08 -16.93
N PHE A 32 -5.38 18.03 -16.66
CA PHE A 32 -6.67 17.75 -16.08
C PHE A 32 -7.68 17.37 -17.14
N LEU A 33 -8.40 16.28 -16.89
CA LEU A 33 -9.37 15.67 -17.78
C LEU A 33 -10.75 15.71 -17.14
N GLU A 34 -11.79 15.79 -17.95
CA GLU A 34 -13.18 15.63 -17.54
C GLU A 34 -13.91 14.69 -18.49
N LEU A 35 -14.91 13.96 -17.97
CA LEU A 35 -15.66 12.99 -18.76
C LEU A 35 -16.31 13.69 -19.96
N ASP A 36 -16.18 13.09 -21.14
CA ASP A 36 -16.89 13.57 -22.32
C ASP A 36 -18.37 13.16 -22.24
N PRO A 37 -19.32 14.10 -22.15
CA PRO A 37 -20.75 13.80 -22.03
C PRO A 37 -21.32 13.08 -23.27
N GLY A 38 -20.63 13.11 -24.42
CA GLY A 38 -21.02 12.42 -25.64
C GLY A 38 -20.49 10.98 -25.76
N SER A 39 -19.94 10.41 -24.69
CA SER A 39 -19.30 9.09 -24.72
C SER A 39 -20.31 7.94 -24.87
N PRO A 40 -20.16 7.04 -25.86
CA PRO A 40 -20.94 5.82 -25.90
C PRO A 40 -20.56 4.88 -24.74
N ALA A 41 -21.55 4.22 -24.13
CA ALA A 41 -21.35 3.25 -23.06
C ALA A 41 -20.62 1.98 -23.56
N GLY A 42 -19.77 1.38 -22.71
CA GLY A 42 -19.19 0.03 -22.92
C GLY A 42 -17.74 -0.07 -23.39
N ALA A 43 -16.97 1.03 -23.45
CA ALA A 43 -15.54 1.02 -23.77
C ALA A 43 -14.74 1.91 -22.78
N ALA A 44 -13.40 1.88 -22.84
CA ALA A 44 -12.52 2.73 -22.04
C ALA A 44 -13.03 4.19 -22.02
N PRO A 45 -13.01 4.89 -20.88
CA PRO A 45 -13.66 6.20 -20.73
C PRO A 45 -13.09 7.20 -21.74
N VAL A 46 -13.98 8.00 -22.36
CA VAL A 46 -13.54 9.13 -23.18
C VAL A 46 -13.53 10.37 -22.30
N TYR A 47 -12.38 11.03 -22.28
CA TYR A 47 -12.21 12.30 -21.60
C TYR A 47 -11.91 13.41 -22.59
N ARG A 48 -12.09 14.65 -22.15
CA ARG A 48 -11.58 15.86 -22.80
C ARG A 48 -10.74 16.66 -21.82
N LYS A 49 -9.77 17.43 -22.32
CA LYS A 49 -8.98 18.34 -21.48
C LYS A 49 -9.89 19.42 -20.90
N VAL A 50 -9.69 19.76 -19.62
CA VAL A 50 -10.28 20.96 -19.04
C VAL A 50 -9.67 22.16 -19.78
N ALA A 51 -10.52 23.00 -20.36
CA ALA A 51 -10.09 24.15 -21.18
C ALA A 51 -10.27 25.51 -20.49
N ASP A 52 -11.05 25.56 -19.40
CA ASP A 52 -11.31 26.78 -18.64
C ASP A 52 -10.04 27.25 -17.89
N PRO A 53 -9.47 28.42 -18.26
CA PRO A 53 -8.25 28.92 -17.65
C PRO A 53 -8.39 29.22 -16.15
N GLU A 54 -9.56 29.67 -15.68
CA GLU A 54 -9.76 29.98 -14.25
C GLU A 54 -9.79 28.71 -13.41
N ARG A 55 -10.46 27.67 -13.93
CA ARG A 55 -10.46 26.34 -13.31
C ARG A 55 -9.08 25.72 -13.30
N LEU A 56 -8.31 25.83 -14.38
CA LEU A 56 -6.93 25.36 -14.46
C LEU A 56 -6.03 26.10 -13.45
N ALA A 57 -6.14 27.42 -13.35
CA ALA A 57 -5.41 28.21 -12.37
C ALA A 57 -5.76 27.82 -10.93
N ARG A 58 -7.04 27.49 -10.65
CA ARG A 58 -7.47 26.99 -9.34
C ARG A 58 -6.86 25.62 -9.02
N MET A 59 -6.90 24.68 -9.96
CA MET A 59 -6.29 23.36 -9.78
C MET A 59 -4.76 23.43 -9.68
N GLY A 60 -4.14 24.41 -10.33
CA GLY A 60 -2.72 24.72 -10.14
C GLY A 60 -2.38 25.01 -8.69
N ARG A 61 -3.19 25.84 -8.02
CA ARG A 61 -3.02 26.14 -6.59
C ARG A 61 -3.21 24.92 -5.71
N TRP A 62 -4.10 23.99 -6.06
CA TRP A 62 -4.30 22.75 -5.30
C TRP A 62 -3.06 21.86 -5.29
N LEU A 63 -2.19 21.97 -6.29
CA LEU A 63 -0.91 21.25 -6.36
C LEU A 63 0.25 21.96 -5.61
N GLU A 64 0.02 23.12 -4.98
CA GLU A 64 1.04 23.86 -4.24
C GLU A 64 1.29 23.28 -2.83
N ASN A 65 1.46 21.95 -2.74
CA ASN A 65 1.64 21.23 -1.49
C ASN A 65 2.74 20.15 -1.59
N ASP A 66 3.22 19.64 -0.46
CA ASP A 66 4.29 18.63 -0.44
C ASP A 66 3.87 17.31 -1.09
N SER A 67 2.65 16.82 -0.84
CA SER A 67 2.15 15.58 -1.44
C SER A 67 2.19 15.63 -2.98
N ALA A 68 1.79 16.75 -3.58
CA ALA A 68 1.82 16.96 -5.03
C ALA A 68 3.25 17.03 -5.59
N ARG A 69 4.20 17.66 -4.87
CA ARG A 69 5.62 17.66 -5.24
C ARG A 69 6.21 16.24 -5.25
N TRP A 70 5.87 15.45 -4.24
CA TRP A 70 6.29 14.05 -4.16
C TRP A 70 5.64 13.18 -5.24
N ALA A 71 4.36 13.39 -5.53
CA ALA A 71 3.65 12.73 -6.63
C ALA A 71 4.34 13.00 -7.97
N ALA A 72 4.63 14.27 -8.29
CA ALA A 72 5.35 14.63 -9.51
C ALA A 72 6.73 13.94 -9.60
N ASP A 73 7.46 13.90 -8.49
CA ASP A 73 8.80 13.29 -8.43
C ASP A 73 8.76 11.76 -8.63
N VAL A 74 7.79 11.08 -8.00
CA VAL A 74 7.51 9.64 -8.18
C VAL A 74 7.13 9.33 -9.63
N TYR A 75 6.17 10.06 -10.18
CA TYR A 75 5.72 9.91 -11.56
C TYR A 75 6.89 10.05 -12.55
N ARG A 76 7.68 11.13 -12.41
CA ARG A 76 8.83 11.41 -13.27
C ARG A 76 9.88 10.29 -13.23
N ARG A 77 10.18 9.74 -12.05
CA ARG A 77 11.11 8.61 -11.89
C ARG A 77 10.57 7.34 -12.54
N ALA A 78 9.33 6.96 -12.22
CA ALA A 78 8.69 5.77 -12.79
C ALA A 78 8.65 5.85 -14.33
N ARG A 79 8.30 7.02 -14.87
CA ARG A 79 8.36 7.30 -16.32
C ARG A 79 9.75 7.11 -16.89
N THR A 80 10.77 7.66 -16.23
CA THR A 80 12.16 7.60 -16.72
C THR A 80 12.62 6.14 -16.82
N ILE A 81 12.31 5.33 -15.81
CA ILE A 81 12.62 3.89 -15.79
C ILE A 81 11.83 3.15 -16.87
N ALA A 82 10.52 3.40 -16.98
CA ALA A 82 9.70 2.78 -18.03
C ALA A 82 10.20 3.15 -19.45
N ALA A 83 10.57 4.42 -19.66
CA ALA A 83 11.10 4.91 -20.93
C ALA A 83 12.43 4.24 -21.30
N ALA A 84 13.34 4.08 -20.33
CA ALA A 84 14.62 3.37 -20.52
C ALA A 84 14.41 1.90 -20.94
N ARG A 85 13.27 1.30 -20.58
CA ARG A 85 12.87 -0.06 -20.97
C ARG A 85 12.04 -0.11 -22.27
N GLY A 86 11.98 0.99 -23.03
CA GLY A 86 11.26 1.06 -24.31
C GLY A 86 9.74 1.27 -24.17
N LEU A 87 9.23 1.58 -22.98
CA LEU A 87 7.80 1.76 -22.72
C LEU A 87 7.36 3.23 -22.80
N ALA A 88 8.23 4.13 -23.30
CA ALA A 88 7.98 5.58 -23.38
C ALA A 88 6.71 5.93 -24.17
N ARG A 89 6.35 5.14 -25.21
CA ARG A 89 5.14 5.37 -26.00
C ARG A 89 3.84 5.12 -25.21
N ASN A 90 3.91 4.26 -24.18
CA ASN A 90 2.76 3.94 -23.33
C ASN A 90 2.64 4.93 -22.16
N GLN A 91 3.75 5.58 -21.78
CA GLN A 91 3.84 6.48 -20.63
C GLN A 91 4.28 7.89 -21.07
N PRO A 92 3.31 8.78 -21.36
CA PRO A 92 3.55 10.14 -21.87
C PRO A 92 4.34 11.01 -20.90
N VAL A 93 4.78 12.19 -21.34
CA VAL A 93 5.43 13.18 -20.45
C VAL A 93 4.40 13.84 -19.53
N GLU A 94 3.17 13.92 -20.00
CA GLU A 94 2.01 14.47 -19.32
C GLU A 94 1.47 13.51 -18.27
N TYR A 95 1.27 14.03 -17.06
CA TYR A 95 0.58 13.34 -16.00
C TYR A 95 -0.92 13.66 -16.03
N PHE A 96 -1.72 12.70 -16.47
CA PHE A 96 -3.17 12.84 -16.57
C PHE A 96 -3.89 12.62 -15.24
N ILE A 97 -4.79 13.55 -14.90
CA ILE A 97 -5.74 13.45 -13.78
C ILE A 97 -7.15 13.65 -14.32
N ALA A 98 -7.95 12.59 -14.32
CA ALA A 98 -9.37 12.63 -14.62
C ALA A 98 -10.18 13.04 -13.39
N LEU A 99 -10.89 14.16 -13.51
CA LEU A 99 -11.78 14.68 -12.50
C LEU A 99 -13.12 13.95 -12.61
N VAL A 100 -13.35 13.01 -11.69
CA VAL A 100 -14.58 12.22 -11.63
C VAL A 100 -15.17 12.34 -10.22
N PRO A 101 -16.50 12.48 -10.08
CA PRO A 101 -17.13 12.46 -8.77
C PRO A 101 -16.68 11.23 -7.96
N ASP A 102 -16.36 11.44 -6.69
CA ASP A 102 -15.88 10.42 -5.75
C ASP A 102 -14.57 9.71 -6.13
N GLY A 103 -13.86 10.16 -7.17
CA GLY A 103 -12.62 9.55 -7.65
C GLY A 103 -11.53 9.43 -6.58
N ASN A 104 -10.99 8.22 -6.47
CA ASN A 104 -9.94 7.81 -5.54
C ASN A 104 -9.19 6.58 -6.05
N ASN A 105 -8.90 6.50 -7.36
CA ASN A 105 -8.26 5.31 -7.94
C ASN A 105 -7.18 5.70 -8.97
N GLY A 106 -6.08 4.94 -8.99
CA GLY A 106 -5.24 4.77 -10.16
C GLY A 106 -5.94 3.92 -11.21
N ALA A 107 -5.74 4.22 -12.49
CA ALA A 107 -6.34 3.48 -13.59
C ALA A 107 -5.40 3.40 -14.80
N VAL A 108 -5.65 2.42 -15.67
CA VAL A 108 -4.94 2.28 -16.94
C VAL A 108 -5.92 2.26 -18.10
N GLY A 109 -5.60 2.97 -19.17
CA GLY A 109 -6.39 2.90 -20.39
C GLY A 109 -7.49 3.94 -20.42
N PHE A 110 -7.38 4.89 -21.35
CA PHE A 110 -8.46 5.84 -21.62
C PHE A 110 -8.45 6.29 -23.09
N ARG A 111 -9.47 7.05 -23.47
CA ARG A 111 -9.56 7.72 -24.75
C ARG A 111 -9.61 9.23 -24.54
N LEU A 112 -8.93 10.00 -25.38
CA LEU A 112 -8.87 11.45 -25.28
C LEU A 112 -9.50 12.08 -26.52
N ARG A 113 -10.53 12.91 -26.33
CA ARG A 113 -11.08 13.73 -27.41
C ARG A 113 -10.25 15.01 -27.59
N THR A 114 -9.65 15.13 -28.77
CA THR A 114 -8.92 16.32 -29.23
C THR A 114 -9.65 16.89 -30.45
N GLY A 115 -10.54 17.86 -30.22
CA GLY A 115 -11.43 18.39 -31.27
C GLY A 115 -12.39 17.32 -31.79
N GLN A 116 -12.30 16.97 -33.07
CA GLN A 116 -13.11 15.92 -33.69
C GLN A 116 -12.47 14.52 -33.63
N VAL A 117 -11.20 14.42 -33.21
CA VAL A 117 -10.45 13.16 -33.16
C VAL A 117 -10.53 12.56 -31.76
N ILE A 118 -10.60 11.23 -31.68
CA ILE A 118 -10.48 10.47 -30.43
C ILE A 118 -9.17 9.66 -30.49
N GLU A 119 -8.23 10.03 -29.63
CA GLU A 119 -6.96 9.31 -29.43
C GLU A 119 -7.18 8.19 -28.40
N THR A 120 -6.51 7.05 -28.58
CA THR A 120 -6.64 5.90 -27.67
C THR A 120 -5.31 5.64 -26.96
N HIS A 121 -5.36 5.57 -25.64
CA HIS A 121 -4.21 5.41 -24.75
C HIS A 121 -4.36 4.15 -23.91
N PRO A 122 -4.30 2.94 -24.50
CA PRO A 122 -4.76 1.70 -23.85
C PRO A 122 -3.84 1.22 -22.72
N ARG A 123 -2.64 1.79 -22.60
CA ARG A 123 -1.63 1.42 -21.61
C ARG A 123 -1.11 2.60 -20.79
N THR A 124 -1.75 3.77 -20.93
CA THR A 124 -1.35 4.94 -20.16
C THR A 124 -2.00 4.88 -18.78
N ALA A 125 -1.15 4.96 -17.76
CA ALA A 125 -1.59 5.05 -16.38
C ALA A 125 -1.94 6.50 -16.03
N TYR A 126 -3.03 6.69 -15.30
CA TYR A 126 -3.57 7.99 -14.91
C TYR A 126 -4.33 7.89 -13.58
N ILE A 127 -4.68 9.02 -12.99
CA ILE A 127 -5.51 9.06 -11.76
C ILE A 127 -6.94 9.43 -12.12
N GLN A 128 -7.91 8.78 -11.48
CA GLN A 128 -9.28 9.23 -11.32
C GLN A 128 -9.43 9.87 -9.93
N LEU A 129 -9.58 11.19 -9.87
CA LEU A 129 -9.61 11.96 -8.62
C LEU A 129 -10.88 12.81 -8.52
N GLY A 130 -11.48 12.84 -7.32
CA GLY A 130 -12.55 13.78 -7.00
C GLY A 130 -12.13 15.24 -7.19
N PRO A 131 -13.04 16.13 -7.62
CA PRO A 131 -12.72 17.53 -7.90
C PRO A 131 -12.63 18.40 -6.63
N GLU A 132 -12.38 17.81 -5.46
CA GLU A 132 -12.22 18.51 -4.19
C GLU A 132 -10.73 18.79 -3.88
N GLU A 133 -10.43 20.02 -3.46
CA GLU A 133 -9.05 20.47 -3.13
C GLU A 133 -8.33 19.54 -2.15
N TRP A 134 -9.02 19.07 -1.11
CA TRP A 134 -8.39 18.27 -0.06
C TRP A 134 -7.82 16.96 -0.62
N ARG A 135 -8.40 16.37 -1.67
CA ARG A 135 -7.91 15.14 -2.33
C ARG A 135 -6.54 15.30 -2.97
N PHE A 136 -6.18 16.51 -3.40
CA PHE A 136 -4.85 16.81 -3.92
C PHE A 136 -3.76 16.80 -2.83
N THR A 137 -4.16 16.92 -1.56
CA THR A 137 -3.24 16.84 -0.42
C THR A 137 -3.26 15.46 0.25
N THR A 138 -4.39 14.74 0.23
CA THR A 138 -4.58 13.46 0.94
C THR A 138 -4.44 12.23 0.06
N THR A 139 -4.83 12.31 -1.21
CA THR A 139 -5.10 11.12 -2.03
C THR A 139 -4.18 11.07 -3.24
N LEU A 140 -3.85 12.22 -3.83
CA LEU A 140 -3.00 12.31 -5.03
C LEU A 140 -1.72 11.48 -4.94
N LEU A 141 -0.98 11.56 -3.83
CA LEU A 141 0.29 10.83 -3.68
C LEU A 141 0.07 9.32 -3.62
N HIS A 142 -0.96 8.88 -2.91
CA HIS A 142 -1.36 7.48 -2.82
C HIS A 142 -1.69 6.93 -4.21
N GLU A 143 -2.59 7.61 -4.95
CA GLU A 143 -2.95 7.21 -6.31
C GLU A 143 -1.77 7.26 -7.29
N THR A 144 -0.80 8.13 -7.04
CA THR A 144 0.45 8.18 -7.81
C THR A 144 1.28 6.91 -7.61
N GLY A 145 1.19 6.27 -6.45
CA GLY A 145 1.79 4.95 -6.20
C GLY A 145 1.29 3.89 -7.18
N HIS A 146 -0.04 3.77 -7.34
CA HIS A 146 -0.65 2.85 -8.30
C HIS A 146 -0.26 3.18 -9.74
N VAL A 147 -0.28 4.47 -10.10
CA VAL A 147 0.19 4.92 -11.43
C VAL A 147 1.64 4.51 -11.67
N ALA A 148 2.53 4.72 -10.69
CA ALA A 148 3.93 4.33 -10.81
C ALA A 148 4.08 2.81 -10.99
N LEU A 149 3.37 1.99 -10.21
CA LEU A 149 3.38 0.53 -10.39
C LEU A 149 2.90 0.13 -11.79
N ALA A 150 1.79 0.68 -12.24
CA ALA A 150 1.26 0.40 -13.57
C ALA A 150 2.24 0.80 -14.69
N MET A 151 2.93 1.95 -14.56
CA MET A 151 3.97 2.38 -15.49
C MET A 151 5.13 1.38 -15.56
N LEU A 152 5.63 0.96 -14.39
CA LEU A 152 6.72 -0.01 -14.27
C LEU A 152 6.31 -1.41 -14.78
N ALA A 153 5.03 -1.76 -14.67
CA ALA A 153 4.44 -2.98 -15.20
C ALA A 153 4.10 -2.90 -16.71
N GLY A 154 4.41 -1.78 -17.37
CA GLY A 154 4.20 -1.60 -18.81
C GLY A 154 2.78 -1.22 -19.21
N GLY A 155 2.06 -0.54 -18.32
CA GLY A 155 0.65 -0.20 -18.46
C GLY A 155 -0.25 -1.39 -18.19
N ARG A 156 0.05 -2.14 -17.12
CA ARG A 156 -0.79 -3.24 -16.63
C ARG A 156 -1.06 -3.02 -15.15
N GLU A 157 -2.28 -3.30 -14.72
CA GLU A 157 -2.65 -3.27 -13.32
C GLU A 157 -2.19 -4.54 -12.61
N VAL A 158 -1.82 -4.42 -11.34
CA VAL A 158 -1.47 -5.60 -10.52
C VAL A 158 -2.70 -6.49 -10.44
N PRO A 159 -2.59 -7.80 -10.74
CA PRO A 159 -3.74 -8.70 -10.74
C PRO A 159 -4.21 -8.97 -9.31
N LYS A 160 -5.53 -8.88 -9.09
CA LYS A 160 -6.17 -9.01 -7.76
C LYS A 160 -7.09 -10.23 -7.73
N ARG A 161 -7.34 -10.78 -6.53
CA ARG A 161 -8.25 -11.93 -6.29
C ARG A 161 -9.54 -11.55 -5.55
N GLU A 162 -9.64 -10.32 -5.05
CA GLU A 162 -10.83 -9.79 -4.38
C GLU A 162 -11.26 -10.65 -3.17
N ILE A 163 -10.33 -10.83 -2.22
CA ILE A 163 -10.57 -11.64 -1.01
C ILE A 163 -11.27 -10.85 0.10
N ALA A 164 -11.08 -9.54 0.20
CA ALA A 164 -11.66 -8.72 1.27
C ALA A 164 -13.02 -8.10 0.88
N ALA A 165 -13.92 -7.99 1.86
CA ALA A 165 -15.27 -7.45 1.72
C ALA A 165 -15.36 -5.95 2.08
N ILE A 166 -14.23 -5.30 2.30
CA ILE A 166 -14.13 -3.87 2.66
C ILE A 166 -13.17 -3.15 1.70
N PRO A 167 -13.28 -1.82 1.57
CA PRO A 167 -12.23 -0.99 0.99
C PRO A 167 -10.90 -1.18 1.71
N HIS A 168 -9.82 -0.84 1.01
CA HIS A 168 -8.44 -1.01 1.45
C HIS A 168 -8.12 -0.22 2.72
N THR A 169 -7.51 -0.90 3.70
CA THR A 169 -7.09 -0.32 4.98
C THR A 169 -5.78 -0.97 5.41
N VAL A 170 -4.92 -0.22 6.11
CA VAL A 170 -3.60 -0.75 6.51
C VAL A 170 -3.67 -1.95 7.45
N ALA A 171 -4.79 -2.09 8.16
CA ALA A 171 -5.05 -3.18 9.08
C ALA A 171 -5.44 -4.49 8.38
N ALA A 172 -6.04 -4.38 7.19
CA ALA A 172 -6.73 -5.48 6.56
C ALA A 172 -5.79 -6.56 6.05
N LEU A 173 -6.32 -7.79 6.02
CA LEU A 173 -5.82 -8.87 5.19
C LEU A 173 -6.69 -8.97 3.94
N THR A 174 -6.08 -8.75 2.78
CA THR A 174 -6.72 -8.77 1.46
C THR A 174 -6.16 -9.94 0.63
N ASP A 175 -6.05 -9.80 -0.69
CA ASP A 175 -5.27 -10.73 -1.51
C ASP A 175 -3.86 -10.21 -1.75
N ARG A 176 -2.93 -11.09 -2.18
CA ARG A 176 -1.51 -10.74 -2.37
C ARG A 176 -1.29 -9.57 -3.33
N GLY A 177 -2.07 -9.50 -4.41
CA GLY A 177 -1.97 -8.43 -5.40
C GLY A 177 -2.42 -7.10 -4.84
N THR A 178 -3.60 -7.09 -4.20
CA THR A 178 -4.13 -5.93 -3.49
C THR A 178 -3.17 -5.46 -2.39
N ALA A 179 -2.71 -6.36 -1.53
CA ALA A 179 -1.80 -6.05 -0.43
C ALA A 179 -0.50 -5.38 -0.91
N PHE A 180 0.06 -5.87 -2.01
CA PHE A 180 1.25 -5.30 -2.63
C PHE A 180 0.99 -3.92 -3.24
N ASP A 181 -0.10 -3.75 -3.98
CA ASP A 181 -0.46 -2.52 -4.69
C ASP A 181 -0.75 -1.37 -3.69
N GLU A 182 -1.65 -1.63 -2.73
CA GLU A 182 -2.04 -0.69 -1.67
C GLU A 182 -0.91 -0.42 -0.67
N GLY A 183 -0.13 -1.44 -0.33
CA GLY A 183 1.02 -1.29 0.54
C GLY A 183 2.11 -0.42 -0.09
N PHE A 184 2.34 -0.55 -1.41
CA PHE A 184 3.23 0.36 -2.13
C PHE A 184 2.64 1.78 -2.22
N ALA A 185 1.35 1.98 -2.42
CA ALA A 185 0.79 3.33 -2.40
C ALA A 185 0.91 3.97 -0.99
N THR A 186 0.59 3.21 0.05
CA THR A 186 0.63 3.64 1.45
C THR A 186 2.05 4.01 1.91
N HIS A 187 3.09 3.26 1.52
CA HIS A 187 4.45 3.57 1.97
C HIS A 187 4.91 4.98 1.56
N LEU A 188 4.38 5.53 0.46
CA LEU A 188 4.69 6.89 0.02
C LEU A 188 4.13 7.93 0.98
N GLU A 189 2.93 7.70 1.51
CA GLU A 189 2.33 8.55 2.54
C GLU A 189 3.12 8.47 3.85
N THR A 190 3.49 7.26 4.28
CA THR A 190 4.37 7.04 5.44
C THR A 190 5.69 7.77 5.26
N LEU A 191 6.29 7.69 4.07
CA LEU A 191 7.55 8.33 3.76
C LEU A 191 7.45 9.85 3.81
N VAL A 192 6.42 10.44 3.19
CA VAL A 192 6.19 11.89 3.23
C VAL A 192 5.90 12.36 4.65
N ALA A 193 5.11 11.62 5.43
CA ALA A 193 4.90 11.90 6.86
C ALA A 193 6.20 11.87 7.67
N HIS A 194 7.15 11.01 7.29
CA HIS A 194 8.44 10.88 7.95
C HIS A 194 9.41 12.03 7.63
N VAL A 195 9.48 12.47 6.37
CA VAL A 195 10.53 13.40 5.90
C VAL A 195 10.07 14.82 5.63
N SER A 196 8.76 15.05 5.45
CA SER A 196 8.22 16.38 5.19
C SER A 196 8.29 17.24 6.45
N THR A 197 8.58 18.53 6.24
CA THR A 197 8.51 19.55 7.29
C THR A 197 7.27 20.44 7.13
N ALA A 198 6.41 20.18 6.16
CA ALA A 198 5.22 20.97 5.92
C ALA A 198 4.24 20.86 7.11
N PRO A 199 3.76 21.99 7.67
CA PRO A 199 2.88 21.97 8.85
C PRO A 199 1.64 21.11 8.67
N GLU A 200 1.03 21.12 7.49
CA GLU A 200 -0.17 20.36 7.16
C GLU A 200 0.06 18.85 7.15
N VAL A 201 1.24 18.39 6.70
CA VAL A 201 1.61 16.97 6.73
C VAL A 201 1.84 16.52 8.18
N ARG A 202 2.54 17.33 8.97
CA ARG A 202 2.79 17.04 10.39
C ARG A 202 1.49 16.99 11.20
N GLN A 203 0.59 17.95 10.96
CA GLN A 203 -0.73 17.97 11.58
C GLN A 203 -1.54 16.71 11.24
N ARG A 204 -1.50 16.26 9.98
CA ARG A 204 -2.29 15.12 9.51
C ARG A 204 -1.78 13.76 10.02
N TYR A 205 -0.48 13.49 9.90
CA TYR A 205 0.05 12.13 10.10
C TYR A 205 0.77 11.94 11.43
N ARG A 206 1.37 13.00 12.00
CA ARG A 206 2.23 12.90 13.19
C ARG A 206 1.51 13.19 14.50
N HIS A 207 0.27 13.65 14.43
CA HIS A 207 -0.52 14.07 15.61
C HIS A 207 0.26 15.05 16.51
N ASP A 208 1.07 15.93 15.90
CA ASP A 208 1.88 16.92 16.62
C ASP A 208 1.03 18.07 17.22
N GLN A 209 -0.26 18.15 16.89
CA GLN A 209 -1.20 19.16 17.37
C GLN A 209 -2.41 18.49 18.03
N PHE A 210 -2.72 18.93 19.26
CA PHE A 210 -3.90 18.47 20.01
C PHE A 210 -5.00 19.53 19.99
N LEU A 211 -6.18 19.17 19.48
CA LEU A 211 -7.29 20.10 19.30
C LEU A 211 -8.44 19.80 20.28
N PHE A 212 -8.74 20.76 21.15
CA PHE A 212 -9.80 20.61 22.17
C PHE A 212 -10.94 21.61 21.97
N GLY A 213 -12.10 21.26 22.52
CA GLY A 213 -13.26 22.14 22.59
C GLY A 213 -14.11 22.19 21.30
N PRO A 214 -15.24 22.91 21.36
CA PRO A 214 -16.25 22.89 20.30
C PRO A 214 -15.75 23.46 18.96
N GLY A 215 -14.74 24.33 18.98
CA GLY A 215 -14.14 24.90 17.77
C GLY A 215 -13.35 23.89 16.92
N ALA A 216 -12.97 22.74 17.48
CA ALA A 216 -12.23 21.70 16.77
C ALA A 216 -13.13 20.79 15.91
N GLN A 217 -14.43 20.72 16.20
CA GLN A 217 -15.40 19.88 15.48
C GLN A 217 -14.90 18.42 15.34
N MET A 218 -15.07 17.79 14.17
CA MET A 218 -14.57 16.42 13.87
C MET A 218 -13.05 16.27 13.92
N ARG A 219 -12.30 17.39 13.98
CA ARG A 219 -10.83 17.36 14.14
C ARG A 219 -10.40 17.38 15.61
N GLY A 220 -11.34 17.48 16.54
CA GLY A 220 -11.03 17.44 17.96
C GLY A 220 -10.62 16.06 18.45
N GLU A 221 -9.77 16.02 19.48
CA GLU A 221 -9.26 14.79 20.11
C GLU A 221 -10.37 13.79 20.47
N TYR A 222 -11.54 14.31 20.86
CA TYR A 222 -12.71 13.50 21.20
C TYR A 222 -13.17 12.57 20.06
N TYR A 223 -13.03 13.01 18.80
CA TYR A 223 -13.46 12.26 17.62
C TYR A 223 -12.31 11.57 16.88
N GLN A 224 -11.07 11.61 17.38
CA GLN A 224 -9.92 11.18 16.59
C GLN A 224 -10.06 9.75 16.07
N HIS A 225 -10.36 8.80 16.97
CA HIS A 225 -10.49 7.39 16.60
C HIS A 225 -11.63 7.11 15.62
N SER A 226 -12.77 7.77 15.77
CA SER A 226 -13.91 7.59 14.86
C SER A 226 -13.69 8.30 13.53
N SER A 227 -13.05 9.46 13.51
CA SER A 227 -12.75 10.23 12.28
C SER A 227 -11.79 9.48 11.36
N ASP A 228 -10.80 8.78 11.93
CA ASP A 228 -9.89 7.90 11.17
C ASP A 228 -10.64 6.74 10.49
N LEU A 229 -11.69 6.20 11.13
CA LEU A 229 -12.51 5.12 10.57
C LEU A 229 -13.52 5.62 9.52
N LEU A 230 -14.14 6.79 9.76
CA LEU A 230 -15.14 7.37 8.85
C LEU A 230 -14.58 7.73 7.47
N THR A 231 -13.26 7.92 7.38
CA THR A 231 -12.59 8.31 6.14
C THR A 231 -11.78 7.17 5.52
N PHE A 232 -11.66 6.02 6.19
CA PHE A 232 -10.71 4.93 5.89
C PHE A 232 -9.25 5.40 5.73
N ALA A 233 -8.96 6.67 6.05
CA ALA A 233 -7.66 7.26 5.87
C ALA A 233 -6.68 6.73 6.92
N GLN A 234 -7.16 6.38 8.12
CA GLN A 234 -6.35 5.80 9.20
C GLN A 234 -4.99 6.51 9.35
N THR A 235 -5.00 7.84 9.30
CA THR A 235 -3.83 8.66 8.98
C THR A 235 -2.68 8.45 9.96
N THR A 236 -3.00 8.41 11.25
CA THR A 236 -2.01 8.12 12.30
C THR A 236 -1.44 6.71 12.13
N ALA A 237 -2.27 5.72 11.76
CA ALA A 237 -1.83 4.35 11.57
C ALA A 237 -0.96 4.19 10.31
N ARG A 238 -1.30 4.87 9.21
CA ARG A 238 -0.50 4.93 7.98
C ARG A 238 0.91 5.48 8.22
N TYR A 239 1.12 6.26 9.27
CA TYR A 239 2.46 6.67 9.68
C TYR A 239 3.05 5.84 10.83
N ALA A 240 2.50 5.94 12.03
CA ALA A 240 3.12 5.39 13.23
C ALA A 240 3.17 3.85 13.22
N GLU A 241 2.03 3.21 12.90
CA GLU A 241 1.90 1.75 12.95
C GLU A 241 2.65 1.07 11.79
N VAL A 242 2.74 1.74 10.62
CA VAL A 242 3.59 1.30 9.50
C VAL A 242 5.07 1.45 9.83
N ARG A 243 5.48 2.61 10.38
CA ARG A 243 6.88 2.85 10.79
C ARG A 243 7.35 1.82 11.81
N ASP A 244 6.48 1.48 12.76
CA ASP A 244 6.80 0.58 13.87
C ASP A 244 6.51 -0.91 13.54
N ASN A 245 6.11 -1.21 12.29
CA ASN A 245 5.83 -2.55 11.78
C ASN A 245 4.75 -3.32 12.58
N ASN A 246 3.76 -2.60 13.11
CA ASN A 246 2.73 -3.20 13.96
C ASN A 246 1.81 -4.16 13.17
N PHE A 247 1.78 -4.05 11.84
CA PHE A 247 1.01 -4.96 10.96
C PHE A 247 1.69 -6.31 10.72
N ALA A 248 2.88 -6.55 11.28
CA ALA A 248 3.44 -7.90 11.40
C ALA A 248 2.72 -8.75 12.46
N PHE A 249 1.89 -8.12 13.30
CA PHE A 249 1.16 -8.77 14.39
C PHE A 249 -0.32 -8.93 14.05
N ALA A 250 -0.93 -9.96 14.61
CA ALA A 250 -2.36 -10.24 14.43
C ALA A 250 -3.23 -9.18 15.11
N SER A 251 -4.49 -9.07 14.69
CA SER A 251 -5.48 -8.22 15.35
C SER A 251 -5.62 -8.60 16.83
N ALA A 252 -5.67 -7.61 17.72
CA ALA A 252 -5.95 -7.83 19.13
C ALA A 252 -7.39 -8.30 19.37
N PHE A 253 -8.31 -7.94 18.47
CA PHE A 253 -9.69 -8.35 18.57
C PHE A 253 -9.87 -9.77 18.02
N LYS A 254 -10.31 -10.69 18.88
CA LYS A 254 -10.54 -12.10 18.55
C LYS A 254 -12.03 -12.48 18.49
N GLY A 255 -12.93 -11.53 18.67
CA GLY A 255 -14.38 -11.79 18.64
C GLY A 255 -14.95 -11.91 17.21
N PRO A 256 -16.21 -12.35 17.06
CA PRO A 256 -16.86 -12.54 15.77
C PRO A 256 -17.40 -11.21 15.21
N ASP A 257 -16.51 -10.31 14.77
CA ASP A 257 -16.87 -9.05 14.10
C ASP A 257 -15.87 -8.74 12.99
N TYR A 258 -16.32 -8.81 11.74
CA TYR A 258 -15.48 -8.64 10.56
C TYR A 258 -14.81 -7.26 10.51
N LEU A 259 -15.59 -6.19 10.74
CA LEU A 259 -15.11 -4.83 10.62
C LEU A 259 -14.08 -4.54 11.72
N ARG A 260 -14.31 -5.03 12.94
CA ARG A 260 -13.34 -4.83 14.02
C ARG A 260 -12.03 -5.57 13.76
N VAL A 261 -12.09 -6.81 13.26
CA VAL A 261 -10.87 -7.55 12.91
C VAL A 261 -10.08 -6.83 11.81
N GLN A 262 -10.77 -6.37 10.76
CA GLN A 262 -10.12 -5.84 9.56
C GLN A 262 -9.76 -4.35 9.64
N MET A 263 -10.43 -3.54 10.48
CA MET A 263 -10.25 -2.07 10.52
C MET A 263 -9.63 -1.55 11.82
N GLU A 264 -9.72 -2.27 12.94
CA GLU A 264 -9.08 -1.79 14.17
C GLU A 264 -7.56 -1.86 14.04
N LYS A 265 -6.88 -0.85 14.59
CA LYS A 265 -5.42 -0.77 14.62
C LYS A 265 -4.79 -1.50 15.82
N ALA A 266 -5.58 -1.94 16.80
CA ALA A 266 -5.05 -2.63 17.97
C ALA A 266 -4.43 -4.00 17.58
N ARG A 267 -3.23 -4.28 18.09
CA ARG A 267 -2.45 -5.48 17.73
C ARG A 267 -2.09 -6.30 18.96
N ASP A 268 -2.10 -7.62 18.78
CA ASP A 268 -1.58 -8.56 19.75
C ASP A 268 -0.10 -8.83 19.47
N PHE A 269 0.78 -8.08 20.15
CA PHE A 269 2.23 -8.21 20.00
C PHE A 269 2.80 -9.58 20.45
N ALA A 270 1.99 -10.43 21.10
CA ALA A 270 2.35 -11.81 21.42
C ALA A 270 2.04 -12.80 20.28
N THR A 271 1.44 -12.35 19.19
CA THR A 271 0.99 -13.20 18.08
C THR A 271 1.41 -12.59 16.74
N LEU A 272 2.48 -13.14 16.17
CA LEU A 272 2.91 -12.80 14.81
C LEU A 272 1.94 -13.36 13.77
N ARG A 273 1.74 -12.60 12.70
CA ARG A 273 1.14 -13.10 11.46
C ARG A 273 2.10 -14.10 10.81
N ASP A 274 1.55 -15.15 10.22
CA ASP A 274 2.32 -16.12 9.43
C ASP A 274 2.73 -15.54 8.05
N ALA A 275 3.54 -16.29 7.30
CA ALA A 275 4.08 -15.81 6.03
C ALA A 275 2.99 -15.45 5.00
N ASP A 276 1.92 -16.23 4.91
CA ASP A 276 0.80 -15.96 4.00
C ASP A 276 0.03 -14.71 4.44
N GLN A 277 -0.23 -14.56 5.75
CA GLN A 277 -0.88 -13.38 6.30
C GLN A 277 -0.07 -12.10 6.06
N LEU A 278 1.25 -12.16 6.19
CA LEU A 278 2.13 -11.01 5.91
C LEU A 278 2.05 -10.61 4.42
N LEU A 279 2.07 -11.58 3.50
CA LEU A 279 1.92 -11.31 2.07
C LEU A 279 0.50 -10.89 1.65
N GLN A 280 -0.48 -10.91 2.55
CA GLN A 280 -1.82 -10.36 2.33
C GLN A 280 -2.08 -9.09 3.15
N SER A 281 -1.08 -8.56 3.85
CA SER A 281 -1.23 -7.36 4.65
C SER A 281 -0.72 -6.12 3.92
N GLU A 282 -1.64 -5.20 3.59
CA GLU A 282 -1.32 -3.88 3.02
C GLU A 282 -0.31 -3.12 3.91
N GLY A 283 -0.58 -3.07 5.22
CA GLY A 283 0.28 -2.42 6.19
C GLY A 283 1.68 -3.04 6.31
N PHE A 284 1.83 -4.35 6.13
CA PHE A 284 3.15 -5.00 6.14
C PHE A 284 3.97 -4.61 4.89
N TYR A 285 3.37 -4.65 3.70
CA TYR A 285 4.05 -4.16 2.48
C TYR A 285 4.48 -2.70 2.62
N ALA A 286 3.61 -1.86 3.18
CA ALA A 286 3.94 -0.48 3.47
C ALA A 286 5.14 -0.37 4.42
N SER A 287 5.15 -1.19 5.48
CA SER A 287 6.22 -1.22 6.49
C SER A 287 7.55 -1.65 5.86
N PHE A 288 7.52 -2.66 4.99
CA PHE A 288 8.68 -3.13 4.24
C PHE A 288 9.26 -2.04 3.34
N PHE A 289 8.47 -1.47 2.43
CA PHE A 289 8.98 -0.46 1.49
C PHE A 289 9.46 0.80 2.21
N PHE A 290 8.72 1.24 3.24
CA PHE A 290 9.15 2.35 4.08
C PHE A 290 10.48 2.05 4.78
N GLY A 291 10.54 0.96 5.57
CA GLY A 291 11.72 0.56 6.33
C GLY A 291 12.93 0.36 5.43
N PHE A 292 12.73 -0.23 4.25
CA PHE A 292 13.78 -0.45 3.27
C PHE A 292 14.38 0.84 2.72
N LEU A 293 13.56 1.88 2.51
CA LEU A 293 14.03 3.19 2.06
C LEU A 293 14.74 3.97 3.17
N VAL A 294 14.26 3.89 4.41
CA VAL A 294 14.80 4.65 5.54
C VAL A 294 15.87 3.93 6.37
N ARG A 295 16.20 2.67 6.03
CA ARG A 295 17.17 1.84 6.76
C ARG A 295 18.49 2.56 7.09
N GLY A 296 19.02 2.33 8.28
CA GLY A 296 20.25 2.92 8.80
C GLY A 296 20.08 3.50 10.20
N ASN A 297 21.12 4.15 10.72
CA ASN A 297 21.17 4.65 12.10
C ASN A 297 20.42 5.99 12.32
N GLY A 298 19.73 6.51 11.31
CA GLY A 298 18.99 7.77 11.37
C GLY A 298 18.27 8.06 10.05
N THR A 299 17.51 9.15 10.01
CA THR A 299 16.81 9.57 8.79
C THR A 299 17.82 9.81 7.66
N PRO A 300 17.72 9.10 6.53
CA PRO A 300 18.68 9.25 5.45
C PRO A 300 18.58 10.64 4.80
N PRO A 301 19.68 11.21 4.31
CA PRO A 301 19.64 12.46 3.56
C PRO A 301 18.84 12.30 2.26
N PRO A 302 18.25 13.39 1.73
CA PRO A 302 17.34 13.32 0.58
C PRO A 302 17.92 12.67 -0.69
N ASN A 303 19.22 12.80 -0.92
CA ASN A 303 19.90 12.16 -2.07
C ASN A 303 19.97 10.64 -1.94
N GLN A 304 20.30 10.13 -0.74
CA GLN A 304 20.33 8.70 -0.47
C GLN A 304 18.93 8.09 -0.55
N LEU A 305 17.93 8.78 -0.01
CA LEU A 305 16.54 8.35 -0.10
C LEU A 305 16.07 8.23 -1.56
N ARG A 306 16.34 9.26 -2.38
CA ARG A 306 16.02 9.23 -3.81
C ARG A 306 16.73 8.10 -4.55
N GLN A 307 18.02 7.90 -4.29
CA GLN A 307 18.79 6.79 -4.87
C GLN A 307 18.16 5.43 -4.53
N ARG A 308 17.79 5.21 -3.26
CA ARG A 308 17.12 3.97 -2.84
C ARG A 308 15.77 3.80 -3.53
N GLN A 309 15.00 4.88 -3.68
CA GLN A 309 13.72 4.84 -4.38
C GLN A 309 13.87 4.52 -5.87
N ASP A 310 14.87 5.08 -6.56
CA ASP A 310 15.21 4.73 -7.95
C ASP A 310 15.53 3.23 -8.07
N ARG A 311 16.32 2.69 -7.13
CA ARG A 311 16.66 1.26 -7.10
C ARG A 311 15.45 0.36 -6.86
N VAL A 312 14.57 0.74 -5.93
CA VAL A 312 13.29 0.03 -5.68
C VAL A 312 12.46 -0.01 -6.96
N MET A 313 12.24 1.15 -7.61
CA MET A 313 11.45 1.21 -8.84
C MET A 313 12.09 0.43 -10.00
N ALA A 314 13.42 0.43 -10.11
CA ALA A 314 14.13 -0.36 -11.12
C ALA A 314 13.97 -1.87 -10.88
N ALA A 315 14.07 -2.31 -9.63
CA ALA A 315 13.84 -3.71 -9.25
C ALA A 315 12.38 -4.14 -9.46
N LEU A 316 11.41 -3.25 -9.20
CA LEU A 316 10.00 -3.49 -9.51
C LEU A 316 9.75 -3.63 -11.03
N ALA A 317 10.33 -2.74 -11.85
CA ALA A 317 10.24 -2.86 -13.31
C ALA A 317 10.88 -4.17 -13.82
N GLU A 318 11.97 -4.59 -13.19
CA GLU A 318 12.63 -5.85 -13.51
C GLU A 318 11.78 -7.06 -13.09
N MET A 319 11.19 -7.02 -11.90
CA MET A 319 10.26 -8.04 -11.41
C MET A 319 9.08 -8.20 -12.38
N PHE A 320 8.40 -7.12 -12.73
CA PHE A 320 7.23 -7.18 -13.61
C PHE A 320 7.54 -7.64 -15.04
N ALA A 321 8.78 -7.47 -15.50
CA ALA A 321 9.22 -7.95 -16.81
C ALA A 321 9.47 -9.47 -16.83
N ASN A 322 9.71 -10.10 -15.67
CA ASN A 322 10.10 -11.51 -15.58
C ASN A 322 9.09 -12.39 -14.80
N SER A 323 8.17 -11.77 -14.05
CA SER A 323 7.12 -12.48 -13.30
C SER A 323 6.00 -12.98 -14.21
N THR A 324 5.37 -14.10 -13.83
CA THR A 324 4.14 -14.61 -14.46
C THR A 324 2.93 -13.69 -14.21
N PHE A 325 3.06 -12.70 -13.31
CA PHE A 325 2.12 -11.60 -13.08
C PHE A 325 0.67 -12.10 -12.91
N THR A 326 0.47 -12.95 -11.90
CA THR A 326 -0.81 -13.56 -11.55
C THR A 326 -1.26 -13.11 -10.14
N PRO A 327 -2.56 -13.23 -9.78
CA PRO A 327 -3.01 -12.89 -8.44
C PRO A 327 -2.36 -13.70 -7.30
N GLU A 328 -1.75 -14.85 -7.62
CA GLU A 328 -1.07 -15.73 -6.65
C GLU A 328 0.39 -15.36 -6.41
N ALA A 329 0.96 -14.47 -7.22
CA ALA A 329 2.37 -14.15 -7.19
C ALA A 329 2.77 -13.56 -5.81
N PRO A 330 3.83 -14.08 -5.17
CA PRO A 330 4.37 -13.51 -3.95
C PRO A 330 5.25 -12.30 -4.30
N PHE A 331 4.63 -11.21 -4.74
CA PHE A 331 5.31 -10.04 -5.32
C PHE A 331 6.47 -9.52 -4.47
N LEU A 332 6.38 -9.54 -3.14
CA LEU A 332 7.49 -9.13 -2.29
C LEU A 332 8.75 -10.00 -2.47
N LEU A 333 8.59 -11.31 -2.56
CA LEU A 333 9.70 -12.24 -2.71
C LEU A 333 10.31 -12.13 -4.10
N GLU A 334 9.46 -12.00 -5.14
CA GLU A 334 9.93 -11.76 -6.52
C GLU A 334 10.65 -10.40 -6.65
N PHE A 335 10.22 -9.39 -5.88
CA PHE A 335 10.92 -8.12 -5.76
C PHE A 335 12.30 -8.30 -5.14
N LEU A 336 12.42 -9.04 -4.03
CA LEU A 336 13.72 -9.32 -3.39
C LEU A 336 14.68 -10.06 -4.33
N GLU A 337 14.17 -11.04 -5.09
CA GLU A 337 14.97 -11.75 -6.10
C GLU A 337 15.47 -10.80 -7.19
N SER A 338 14.60 -9.93 -7.69
CA SER A 338 14.94 -8.93 -8.71
C SER A 338 15.91 -7.88 -8.16
N TYR A 339 15.72 -7.42 -6.93
CA TYR A 339 16.59 -6.47 -6.26
C TYR A 339 17.99 -7.04 -6.06
N ARG A 340 18.10 -8.27 -5.55
CA ARG A 340 19.38 -8.98 -5.40
C ARG A 340 20.13 -9.12 -6.73
N ARG A 341 19.40 -9.36 -7.83
CA ARG A 341 20.02 -9.51 -9.15
C ARG A 341 20.58 -8.19 -9.68
N LEU A 342 19.89 -7.08 -9.44
CA LEU A 342 20.32 -5.75 -9.91
C LEU A 342 21.37 -5.10 -8.99
N TYR A 343 21.27 -5.33 -7.68
CA TYR A 343 22.08 -4.70 -6.63
C TYR A 343 22.64 -5.77 -5.67
N PRO A 344 23.50 -6.69 -6.15
CA PRO A 344 24.04 -7.77 -5.32
C PRO A 344 24.82 -7.26 -4.11
N GLU A 345 25.40 -6.07 -4.18
CA GLU A 345 26.10 -5.39 -3.08
C GLU A 345 25.17 -5.00 -1.92
N GLU A 346 23.88 -4.79 -2.19
CA GLU A 346 22.86 -4.40 -1.20
C GLU A 346 21.92 -5.56 -0.82
N ALA A 347 22.10 -6.73 -1.43
CA ALA A 347 21.23 -7.87 -1.22
C ALA A 347 21.18 -8.33 0.25
N GLY A 348 22.31 -8.24 0.96
CA GLY A 348 22.36 -8.54 2.39
C GLY A 348 21.49 -7.61 3.21
N GLU A 349 21.57 -6.29 2.98
CA GLU A 349 20.74 -5.31 3.68
C GLU A 349 19.24 -5.48 3.37
N ALA A 350 18.90 -5.80 2.12
CA ALA A 350 17.51 -6.06 1.74
C ALA A 350 16.94 -7.29 2.44
N LEU A 351 17.76 -8.35 2.55
CA LEU A 351 17.39 -9.54 3.29
C LEU A 351 17.27 -9.28 4.79
N ASP A 352 18.18 -8.50 5.37
CA ASP A 352 18.15 -8.14 6.80
C ASP A 352 16.87 -7.36 7.15
N VAL A 353 16.51 -6.35 6.35
CA VAL A 353 15.24 -5.62 6.52
C VAL A 353 14.04 -6.57 6.43
N PHE A 354 14.01 -7.47 5.44
CA PHE A 354 12.92 -8.43 5.30
C PHE A 354 12.82 -9.38 6.49
N LEU A 355 13.92 -9.98 6.92
CA LEU A 355 13.92 -10.95 8.02
C LEU A 355 13.59 -10.31 9.37
N ASP A 356 14.05 -9.08 9.61
CA ASP A 356 13.75 -8.36 10.84
C ASP A 356 12.29 -7.94 10.91
N LEU A 357 11.71 -7.42 9.82
CA LEU A 357 10.29 -7.04 9.80
C LEU A 357 9.34 -8.25 9.82
N THR A 358 9.76 -9.39 9.29
CA THR A 358 8.96 -10.63 9.33
C THR A 358 9.20 -11.46 10.58
N HIS A 359 10.18 -11.10 11.40
CA HIS A 359 10.65 -11.89 12.54
C HIS A 359 11.00 -13.35 12.15
N GLY A 360 11.40 -13.60 10.90
CA GLY A 360 11.82 -14.93 10.42
C GLY A 360 10.71 -15.93 10.09
N VAL A 361 9.43 -15.55 10.11
CA VAL A 361 8.31 -16.50 9.89
C VAL A 361 8.29 -17.15 8.49
N PHE A 362 9.00 -16.58 7.52
CA PHE A 362 9.15 -17.15 6.17
C PHE A 362 10.12 -18.33 6.12
N VAL A 363 11.02 -18.48 7.11
CA VAL A 363 12.11 -19.46 7.08
C VAL A 363 12.09 -20.46 8.22
N SER A 364 11.38 -20.17 9.32
CA SER A 364 11.32 -21.05 10.49
C SER A 364 9.92 -21.11 11.08
N PRO A 365 9.37 -22.32 11.29
CA PRO A 365 8.08 -22.48 11.96
C PRO A 365 8.14 -22.13 13.46
N GLU A 366 9.32 -22.11 14.09
CA GLU A 366 9.52 -21.76 15.50
C GLU A 366 9.62 -20.25 15.75
N ALA A 367 9.81 -19.45 14.70
CA ALA A 367 9.99 -18.00 14.79
C ALA A 367 8.91 -17.30 15.62
N ALA A 368 7.64 -17.65 15.37
CA ALA A 368 6.51 -17.07 16.07
C ALA A 368 6.54 -17.38 17.58
N SER A 369 6.89 -18.60 17.96
CA SER A 369 6.99 -19.02 19.36
C SER A 369 8.14 -18.33 20.08
N LEU A 370 9.31 -18.22 19.45
CA LEU A 370 10.46 -17.50 20.03
C LEU A 370 10.13 -16.04 20.34
N TRP A 371 9.47 -15.35 19.41
CA TRP A 371 9.06 -13.97 19.63
C TRP A 371 8.00 -13.83 20.71
N ARG A 372 6.99 -14.72 20.71
CA ARG A 372 5.95 -14.75 21.73
C ARG A 372 6.53 -14.91 23.14
N GLU A 373 7.43 -15.87 23.32
CA GLU A 373 8.08 -16.12 24.61
C GLU A 373 8.86 -14.90 25.09
N HIS A 374 9.64 -14.27 24.19
CA HIS A 374 10.34 -13.02 24.47
C HIS A 374 9.41 -11.90 24.92
N TYR A 375 8.34 -11.66 24.18
CA TYR A 375 7.37 -10.61 24.50
C TYR A 375 6.68 -10.85 25.86
N LEU A 376 6.24 -12.08 26.13
CA LEU A 376 5.61 -12.43 27.41
C LEU A 376 6.59 -12.34 28.59
N ALA A 377 7.87 -12.69 28.39
CA ALA A 377 8.91 -12.48 29.39
C ALA A 377 9.14 -10.98 29.64
N ALA A 378 9.16 -10.15 28.59
CA ALA A 378 9.30 -8.71 28.70
C ALA A 378 8.16 -8.05 29.49
N LEU A 379 6.90 -8.47 29.25
CA LEU A 379 5.74 -8.00 30.03
C LEU A 379 5.87 -8.29 31.53
N ARG A 380 6.55 -9.39 31.89
CA ARG A 380 6.80 -9.79 33.29
C ARG A 380 8.08 -9.20 33.85
N LEU A 381 8.84 -8.44 33.06
CA LEU A 381 10.20 -8.01 33.37
C LEU A 381 11.12 -9.18 33.75
N ASP A 382 10.87 -10.37 33.19
CA ASP A 382 11.68 -11.57 33.44
C ASP A 382 12.93 -11.56 32.55
N LEU A 383 13.96 -10.83 33.00
CA LEU A 383 15.21 -10.65 32.26
C LEU A 383 15.92 -11.98 31.96
N ARG A 384 15.68 -13.03 32.75
CA ARG A 384 16.31 -14.35 32.56
C ARG A 384 15.66 -15.12 31.41
N GLN A 385 14.38 -14.89 31.16
CA GLN A 385 13.60 -15.57 30.11
C GLN A 385 13.44 -14.74 28.84
N LEU A 386 14.12 -13.60 28.71
CA LEU A 386 14.07 -12.81 27.47
C LEU A 386 14.63 -13.56 26.24
N GLY A 387 15.47 -14.59 26.44
CA GLY A 387 15.95 -15.44 25.34
C GLY A 387 16.74 -14.71 24.24
N ARG A 388 17.32 -13.53 24.52
CA ARG A 388 17.97 -12.67 23.50
C ARG A 388 19.02 -13.41 22.68
N GLU A 389 19.92 -14.14 23.34
CA GLU A 389 20.97 -14.91 22.67
C GLU A 389 20.41 -16.01 21.76
N ILE A 390 19.30 -16.65 22.16
CA ILE A 390 18.62 -17.69 21.36
C ILE A 390 18.02 -17.05 20.10
N ILE A 391 17.40 -15.88 20.24
CA ILE A 391 16.82 -15.11 19.14
C ILE A 391 17.91 -14.60 18.20
N ASP A 392 19.00 -14.04 18.71
CA ASP A 392 20.11 -13.56 17.88
C ASP A 392 20.76 -14.71 17.11
N ALA A 393 20.95 -15.87 17.76
CA ALA A 393 21.41 -17.07 17.07
C ALA A 393 20.41 -17.58 16.02
N ALA A 394 19.10 -17.47 16.27
CA ALA A 394 18.06 -17.82 15.30
C ALA A 394 18.08 -16.88 14.09
N ARG A 395 18.17 -15.57 14.32
CA ARG A 395 18.29 -14.55 13.27
C ARG A 395 19.48 -14.80 12.36
N GLU A 396 20.65 -15.12 12.91
CA GLU A 396 21.83 -15.45 12.10
C GLU A 396 21.62 -16.73 11.27
N ARG A 397 20.99 -17.76 11.85
CA ARG A 397 20.65 -18.99 11.10
C ARG A 397 19.67 -18.71 9.96
N TRP A 398 18.63 -17.92 10.21
CA TRP A 398 17.64 -17.51 9.22
C TRP A 398 18.28 -16.76 8.06
N ARG A 399 19.12 -15.78 8.39
CA ARG A 399 19.90 -14.98 7.44
C ARG A 399 20.80 -15.85 6.57
N THR A 400 21.61 -16.70 7.20
CA THR A 400 22.51 -17.61 6.48
C THR A 400 21.74 -18.58 5.57
N THR A 401 20.61 -19.11 6.05
CA THR A 401 19.75 -20.02 5.28
C THR A 401 19.17 -19.33 4.06
N ALA A 402 18.53 -18.17 4.23
CA ALA A 402 17.92 -17.43 3.14
C ALA A 402 18.95 -16.88 2.13
N ALA A 403 20.13 -16.47 2.58
CA ALA A 403 21.20 -16.02 1.70
C ALA A 403 21.74 -17.15 0.81
N ARG A 404 21.92 -18.35 1.39
CA ARG A 404 22.41 -19.54 0.67
C ARG A 404 21.34 -20.15 -0.23
N GLU A 405 20.10 -20.21 0.25
CA GLU A 405 18.96 -20.84 -0.41
C GLU A 405 17.74 -19.90 -0.37
N PRO A 406 17.62 -18.95 -1.31
CA PRO A 406 16.49 -18.00 -1.34
C PRO A 406 15.12 -18.66 -1.41
N LYS A 407 15.05 -19.87 -1.99
CA LYS A 407 13.83 -20.69 -2.04
C LYS A 407 13.28 -21.03 -0.65
N ALA A 408 14.11 -21.00 0.40
CA ALA A 408 13.66 -21.17 1.77
C ALA A 408 12.57 -20.15 2.16
N LEU A 409 12.61 -18.93 1.59
CA LEU A 409 11.60 -17.89 1.85
C LEU A 409 10.20 -18.30 1.33
N TYR A 410 10.12 -19.21 0.38
CA TYR A 410 8.86 -19.68 -0.19
C TYR A 410 8.31 -20.91 0.54
N SER A 411 9.10 -21.54 1.41
CA SER A 411 8.78 -22.85 1.99
C SER A 411 7.55 -22.87 2.89
N ARG A 412 7.09 -21.69 3.30
CA ARG A 412 5.97 -21.49 4.23
C ARG A 412 4.72 -20.90 3.56
N LEU A 413 4.72 -20.76 2.22
CA LEU A 413 3.60 -20.19 1.49
C LEU A 413 2.64 -21.26 0.99
N GLY A 414 1.34 -21.06 1.20
CA GLY A 414 0.26 -21.81 0.57
C GLY A 414 -0.31 -21.10 -0.68
N PRO A 415 -1.27 -21.72 -1.38
CA PRO A 415 -2.13 -21.01 -2.33
C PRO A 415 -3.14 -20.12 -1.59
N GLN A 416 -3.68 -19.12 -2.29
CA GLN A 416 -4.82 -18.37 -1.79
C GLN A 416 -6.12 -19.13 -2.05
N VAL A 417 -6.75 -19.64 -0.99
CA VAL A 417 -7.98 -20.42 -1.07
C VAL A 417 -9.13 -19.56 -0.57
N ARG A 418 -9.66 -18.74 -1.49
CA ARG A 418 -10.83 -17.90 -1.23
C ARG A 418 -12.02 -18.80 -0.83
N CYS A 419 -12.76 -18.35 0.18
CA CYS A 419 -14.07 -18.87 0.52
C CYS A 419 -14.99 -17.76 1.03
N GLU A 420 -16.29 -17.98 0.93
CA GLU A 420 -17.35 -17.12 1.46
C GLU A 420 -18.13 -17.82 2.57
N VAL A 421 -18.55 -17.07 3.59
CA VAL A 421 -19.43 -17.58 4.64
C VAL A 421 -20.88 -17.44 4.20
N ALA A 422 -21.52 -18.58 3.95
CA ALA A 422 -22.86 -18.65 3.38
C ALA A 422 -23.87 -17.82 4.20
N GLY A 423 -24.61 -16.95 3.49
CA GLY A 423 -25.65 -16.12 4.08
C GLY A 423 -25.16 -14.97 4.96
N ARG A 424 -23.86 -14.64 4.93
CA ARG A 424 -23.32 -13.47 5.62
C ARG A 424 -22.82 -12.41 4.65
N THR A 425 -23.23 -11.18 4.92
CA THR A 425 -22.75 -10.00 4.23
C THR A 425 -22.08 -9.04 5.20
N VAL A 426 -21.14 -8.26 4.68
CA VAL A 426 -20.51 -7.12 5.35
C VAL A 426 -21.11 -5.87 4.75
N SER A 427 -21.71 -5.02 5.59
CA SER A 427 -22.38 -3.80 5.17
C SER A 427 -21.58 -2.57 5.61
N LEU A 428 -21.26 -1.69 4.65
CA LEU A 428 -20.70 -0.38 4.91
C LEU A 428 -21.78 0.66 4.63
N VAL A 429 -22.55 0.99 5.67
CA VAL A 429 -23.75 1.84 5.57
C VAL A 429 -23.48 3.16 4.84
N GLY A 430 -22.34 3.81 5.10
CA GLY A 430 -21.97 5.09 4.47
C GLY A 430 -21.67 4.98 2.97
N LEU A 431 -21.32 3.80 2.47
CA LEU A 431 -21.06 3.54 1.05
C LEU A 431 -22.28 2.95 0.33
N GLY A 432 -23.30 2.52 1.08
CA GLY A 432 -24.48 1.84 0.52
C GLY A 432 -24.15 0.51 -0.16
N THR A 433 -23.02 -0.11 0.21
CA THR A 433 -22.53 -1.36 -0.38
C THR A 433 -22.63 -2.51 0.63
N ASP A 434 -23.22 -3.61 0.18
CA ASP A 434 -23.17 -4.90 0.85
C ASP A 434 -22.28 -5.84 0.03
N ALA A 435 -21.30 -6.46 0.68
CA ALA A 435 -20.41 -7.43 0.08
C ALA A 435 -20.56 -8.79 0.78
N PRO A 436 -20.42 -9.93 0.08
CA PRO A 436 -20.35 -11.23 0.76
C PRO A 436 -19.16 -11.24 1.72
N LEU A 437 -19.32 -11.89 2.87
CA LEU A 437 -18.19 -12.11 3.77
C LEU A 437 -17.26 -13.15 3.14
N SER A 438 -16.18 -12.67 2.53
CA SER A 438 -15.11 -13.49 1.96
C SER A 438 -13.83 -13.45 2.80
N MET A 439 -13.07 -14.54 2.72
CA MET A 439 -11.77 -14.72 3.37
C MET A 439 -10.91 -15.71 2.59
N ASP A 440 -9.62 -15.81 2.91
CA ASP A 440 -8.75 -16.90 2.48
C ASP A 440 -8.50 -17.84 3.65
N VAL A 441 -8.68 -19.15 3.45
CA VAL A 441 -8.54 -20.11 4.54
C VAL A 441 -7.14 -20.20 5.12
N ASN A 442 -6.13 -19.81 4.33
CA ASN A 442 -4.73 -19.79 4.76
C ASN A 442 -4.36 -18.53 5.56
N THR A 443 -5.22 -17.50 5.60
CA THR A 443 -4.87 -16.23 6.25
C THR A 443 -5.95 -15.68 7.18
N ALA A 444 -7.19 -16.18 7.09
CA ALA A 444 -8.32 -15.74 7.91
C ALA A 444 -7.93 -15.61 9.38
N GLU A 445 -8.15 -14.42 9.96
CA GLU A 445 -7.87 -14.18 11.37
C GLU A 445 -8.94 -14.84 12.24
N GLU A 446 -8.57 -15.20 13.47
CA GLU A 446 -9.43 -15.96 14.40
C GLU A 446 -10.86 -15.39 14.52
N GLY A 447 -10.98 -14.05 14.65
CA GLY A 447 -12.27 -13.39 14.75
C GLY A 447 -13.15 -13.55 13.50
N ILE A 448 -12.54 -13.64 12.30
CA ILE A 448 -13.26 -13.91 11.05
C ILE A 448 -13.70 -15.37 11.00
N VAL A 449 -12.83 -16.31 11.38
CA VAL A 449 -13.17 -17.75 11.43
C VAL A 449 -14.35 -17.99 12.38
N ARG A 450 -14.45 -17.27 13.49
CA ARG A 450 -15.57 -17.31 14.44
C ARG A 450 -16.91 -16.80 13.87
N LEU A 451 -16.92 -16.15 12.70
CA LEU A 451 -18.14 -15.77 12.01
C LEU A 451 -18.79 -16.94 11.26
N ILE A 452 -18.13 -18.09 11.14
CA ILE A 452 -18.69 -19.29 10.50
C ILE A 452 -19.85 -19.83 11.33
N SER A 453 -20.97 -20.12 10.67
CA SER A 453 -22.20 -20.51 11.35
C SER A 453 -22.08 -21.89 12.01
N GLY A 454 -22.15 -21.93 13.34
CA GLY A 454 -22.10 -23.17 14.11
C GLY A 454 -20.70 -23.71 14.38
N ILE A 455 -19.64 -22.94 14.08
CA ILE A 455 -18.27 -23.29 14.44
C ILE A 455 -18.06 -23.20 15.96
N THR A 456 -17.26 -24.11 16.50
CA THR A 456 -16.88 -24.16 17.91
C THR A 456 -15.44 -23.66 18.14
N ASP A 457 -15.11 -23.27 19.36
CA ASP A 457 -13.75 -22.87 19.74
C ASP A 457 -12.69 -23.96 19.47
N ALA A 458 -13.09 -25.22 19.62
CA ALA A 458 -12.23 -26.37 19.33
C ALA A 458 -11.94 -26.50 17.83
N GLU A 459 -12.96 -26.29 16.98
CA GLU A 459 -12.80 -26.27 15.52
C GLU A 459 -11.96 -25.08 15.05
N VAL A 460 -12.17 -23.89 15.62
CA VAL A 460 -11.31 -22.71 15.35
C VAL A 460 -9.86 -23.02 15.70
N SER A 461 -9.61 -23.57 16.89
CA SER A 461 -8.26 -23.94 17.33
C SER A 461 -7.64 -25.01 16.45
N SER A 462 -8.42 -26.01 16.03
CA SER A 462 -8.00 -27.08 15.12
C SER A 462 -7.57 -26.53 13.76
N TRP A 463 -8.38 -25.66 13.15
CA TRP A 463 -8.05 -25.01 11.89
C TRP A 463 -6.74 -24.24 12.00
N LEU A 464 -6.65 -23.31 12.96
CA LEU A 464 -5.48 -22.45 13.11
C LEU A 464 -4.21 -23.27 13.38
N ALA A 465 -4.30 -24.34 14.19
CA ALA A 465 -3.19 -25.24 14.45
C ALA A 465 -2.78 -26.06 13.21
N ALA A 466 -3.74 -26.55 12.42
CA ALA A 466 -3.47 -27.30 11.20
C ALA A 466 -2.74 -26.43 10.15
N ARG A 467 -3.20 -25.19 9.98
CA ARG A 467 -2.59 -24.17 9.11
C ARG A 467 -1.20 -23.75 9.55
N ALA A 468 -1.02 -23.48 10.85
CA ALA A 468 0.27 -23.07 11.40
C ALA A 468 1.37 -24.13 11.19
N ARG A 469 1.01 -25.41 11.18
CA ARG A 469 1.95 -26.49 10.85
C ARG A 469 2.39 -26.39 9.39
N VAL A 470 1.43 -26.41 8.47
CA VAL A 470 1.65 -26.29 7.02
C VAL A 470 0.38 -25.66 6.42
N PRO A 471 0.48 -24.64 5.55
CA PRO A 471 -0.67 -24.10 4.84
C PRO A 471 -1.45 -25.18 4.11
N PHE A 472 -2.75 -24.98 3.95
CA PHE A 472 -3.60 -25.91 3.21
C PHE A 472 -3.26 -25.84 1.71
N ALA A 473 -3.07 -27.00 1.09
CA ALA A 473 -2.70 -27.10 -0.33
C ALA A 473 -3.84 -26.76 -1.30
N GLY A 474 -5.07 -26.67 -0.80
CA GLY A 474 -6.28 -26.39 -1.57
C GLY A 474 -7.54 -26.75 -0.80
N VAL A 475 -8.69 -26.66 -1.46
CA VAL A 475 -10.02 -26.88 -0.84
C VAL A 475 -10.15 -28.28 -0.24
N GLU A 476 -9.72 -29.32 -0.94
CA GLU A 476 -9.88 -30.70 -0.46
C GLU A 476 -8.95 -31.04 0.72
N ASP A 477 -7.72 -30.49 0.72
CA ASP A 477 -6.81 -30.59 1.86
C ASP A 477 -7.38 -29.84 3.07
N PHE A 478 -7.94 -28.64 2.85
CA PHE A 478 -8.62 -27.88 3.89
C PHE A 478 -9.77 -28.67 4.53
N LYS A 479 -10.71 -29.19 3.72
CA LYS A 479 -11.84 -30.00 4.21
C LYS A 479 -11.39 -31.20 5.03
N THR A 480 -10.25 -31.80 4.68
CA THR A 480 -9.72 -32.99 5.36
C THR A 480 -8.99 -32.66 6.66
N ARG A 481 -8.15 -31.61 6.67
CA ARG A 481 -7.21 -31.34 7.77
C ARG A 481 -7.68 -30.27 8.76
N ALA A 482 -8.62 -29.39 8.39
CA ALA A 482 -9.04 -28.30 9.26
C ALA A 482 -9.75 -28.79 10.55
N GLY A 483 -10.26 -30.02 10.54
CA GLY A 483 -10.95 -30.61 11.69
C GLY A 483 -12.32 -29.97 11.94
N LEU A 484 -12.99 -29.55 10.86
CA LEU A 484 -14.33 -28.96 10.90
C LEU A 484 -15.41 -30.02 10.75
N SER A 485 -16.52 -29.85 11.46
CA SER A 485 -17.73 -30.64 11.26
C SER A 485 -18.37 -30.39 9.89
N GLU A 486 -19.18 -31.34 9.41
CA GLU A 486 -19.97 -31.19 8.18
C GLU A 486 -20.85 -29.94 8.22
N ARG A 487 -21.37 -29.58 9.40
CA ARG A 487 -22.16 -28.36 9.59
C ARG A 487 -21.34 -27.10 9.32
N ALA A 488 -20.15 -26.99 9.90
CA ALA A 488 -19.28 -25.83 9.70
C ALA A 488 -18.81 -25.77 8.24
N LEU A 489 -18.37 -26.90 7.65
CA LEU A 489 -17.99 -27.00 6.25
C LEU A 489 -19.13 -26.64 5.29
N GLY A 490 -20.35 -27.07 5.58
CA GLY A 490 -21.54 -26.75 4.78
C GLY A 490 -21.93 -25.28 4.79
N SER A 491 -21.33 -24.46 5.67
CA SER A 491 -21.51 -23.01 5.69
C SER A 491 -20.42 -22.23 4.94
N LEU A 492 -19.48 -22.93 4.30
CA LEU A 492 -18.41 -22.35 3.48
C LEU A 492 -18.66 -22.61 1.99
N GLN A 493 -18.48 -21.58 1.16
CA GLN A 493 -18.57 -21.65 -0.30
C GLN A 493 -17.19 -21.35 -0.89
N PHE A 494 -16.64 -22.27 -1.69
CA PHE A 494 -15.27 -22.21 -2.24
C PHE A 494 -15.25 -21.83 -3.71
#